data_AF-A0A679F605-F1
#
_entry.id   AF-A0A679F605-F1
#
_cell.length_a   1.000
_cell.length_b   1.000
_cell.length_c   1.000
_cell.angle_alpha   90.00
_cell.angle_beta   90.00
_cell.angle_gamma   90.00
#
_symmetry.space_group_name_H-M   'P 1'
#
loop_
_entity.id
_entity.type
_entity.pdbx_description
1 polymer ?
#
loop_
_entity_poly.entity_id
_entity_poly.type
_entity_poly.pdbx_seq_one_letter_code
_entity_poly.pdbx_strand_id
1 'polypeptide(L)'
;MITGELAPGSKGCADWKAVDELRRLCWRDRLADLSTLDDGHDGHAMHFLVRDGGSLVAAARLCIHRVLADTPDRHLFPSALMAAHGPYGCMFRLVVHPSHRNRHISLLLDNARIEVAKRLGCRTMLIAWNPASGVQRRRRLEELGFRSISGGAMLPDGEFGRSIPFAMPLQAGEISDISDLPAASIQWEIPAEARAARL
;
A
#
# COMPACT_ATOMS: atom_id res chain seq x y z
N MET A 1 1.31 -23.26 -1.67
CA MET A 1 0.60 -22.49 -2.72
C MET A 1 0.47 -21.09 -2.17
N ILE A 2 0.89 -20.06 -2.94
CA ILE A 2 0.75 -18.67 -2.50
C ILE A 2 -0.51 -18.09 -3.14
N THR A 3 -1.44 -17.64 -2.33
CA THR A 3 -2.72 -17.05 -2.75
C THR A 3 -2.82 -15.61 -2.32
N GLY A 4 -3.39 -14.77 -3.18
CA GLY A 4 -3.77 -13.39 -2.87
C GLY A 4 -5.25 -13.27 -2.54
N GLU A 5 -5.58 -12.38 -1.62
CA GLU A 5 -6.96 -12.07 -1.25
C GLU A 5 -7.14 -10.57 -1.00
N LEU A 6 -8.30 -10.05 -1.39
CA LEU A 6 -8.78 -8.74 -1.00
C LEU A 6 -9.75 -8.90 0.17
N ALA A 7 -9.40 -8.30 1.31
CA ALA A 7 -10.26 -8.26 2.49
C ALA A 7 -10.78 -6.83 2.71
N PRO A 8 -12.10 -6.63 2.91
CA PRO A 8 -12.63 -5.34 3.30
C PRO A 8 -12.06 -4.93 4.66
N GLY A 9 -11.69 -3.67 4.81
CA GLY A 9 -11.19 -3.13 6.06
C GLY A 9 -12.31 -3.06 7.08
N SER A 10 -12.19 -3.88 8.09
CA SER A 10 -12.61 -3.50 9.42
C SER A 10 -11.65 -4.16 10.39
N LYS A 11 -11.32 -3.48 11.51
CA LYS A 11 -10.64 -4.12 12.63
C LYS A 11 -11.44 -5.33 13.19
N GLY A 12 -12.68 -5.50 12.75
CA GLY A 12 -13.56 -6.62 13.06
C GLY A 12 -13.44 -7.81 12.10
N CYS A 13 -12.59 -7.77 11.05
CA CYS A 13 -12.36 -8.95 10.22
C CYS A 13 -11.52 -9.99 10.98
N ALA A 14 -11.76 -11.28 10.70
CA ALA A 14 -11.06 -12.39 11.38
C ALA A 14 -9.52 -12.32 11.23
N ASP A 15 -9.05 -11.67 10.15
CA ASP A 15 -7.64 -11.58 9.80
C ASP A 15 -6.90 -10.38 10.42
N TRP A 16 -7.63 -9.46 11.05
CA TRP A 16 -7.04 -8.20 11.52
C TRP A 16 -5.88 -8.42 12.50
N LYS A 17 -6.04 -9.37 13.44
CA LYS A 17 -4.99 -9.71 14.40
C LYS A 17 -3.70 -10.16 13.71
N ALA A 18 -3.82 -11.01 12.68
CA ALA A 18 -2.66 -11.49 11.92
C ALA A 18 -1.99 -10.36 11.11
N VAL A 19 -2.78 -9.42 10.57
CA VAL A 19 -2.26 -8.23 9.89
C VAL A 19 -1.47 -7.35 10.85
N ASP A 20 -1.99 -7.07 12.04
CA ASP A 20 -1.31 -6.26 13.06
C ASP A 20 0.00 -6.93 13.52
N GLU A 21 -0.03 -8.23 13.82
CA GLU A 21 1.14 -9.01 14.19
C GLU A 21 2.22 -8.98 13.10
N LEU A 22 1.84 -9.16 11.83
CA LEU A 22 2.78 -9.09 10.71
C LEU A 22 3.39 -7.68 10.55
N ARG A 23 2.58 -6.63 10.69
CA ARG A 23 3.08 -5.24 10.64
C ARG A 23 4.09 -4.99 11.76
N ARG A 24 3.76 -5.37 13.01
CA ARG A 24 4.68 -5.25 14.15
C ARG A 24 5.96 -6.01 13.91
N LEU A 25 5.89 -7.25 13.43
CA LEU A 25 7.06 -8.05 13.09
C LEU A 25 7.97 -7.35 12.08
N CYS A 26 7.42 -6.74 11.04
CA CYS A 26 8.19 -6.09 10.00
C CYS A 26 8.83 -4.75 10.44
N TRP A 27 8.25 -4.07 11.43
CA TRP A 27 8.65 -2.73 11.87
C TRP A 27 9.30 -2.66 13.26
N ARG A 28 9.27 -3.73 14.06
CA ARG A 28 9.79 -3.76 15.45
C ARG A 28 11.23 -3.28 15.62
N ASP A 29 12.08 -3.50 14.62
CA ASP A 29 13.50 -3.11 14.67
C ASP A 29 13.75 -1.73 14.03
N ARG A 30 12.68 -1.02 13.64
CA ARG A 30 12.73 0.21 12.84
C ARG A 30 11.99 1.38 13.48
N LEU A 31 10.97 1.11 14.30
CA LEU A 31 10.17 2.12 15.00
C LEU A 31 10.41 2.01 16.50
N ALA A 32 10.58 3.16 17.15
CA ALA A 32 10.68 3.24 18.61
C ALA A 32 9.32 2.98 19.27
N ASP A 33 8.24 3.47 18.66
CA ASP A 33 6.86 3.24 19.10
C ASP A 33 6.03 2.57 18.00
N LEU A 34 5.58 1.35 18.25
CA LEU A 34 4.72 0.58 17.35
C LEU A 34 3.25 1.02 17.37
N SER A 35 2.83 1.87 18.33
CA SER A 35 1.48 2.43 18.35
C SER A 35 1.18 3.28 17.11
N THR A 36 2.22 3.87 16.54
CA THR A 36 2.24 4.67 15.29
C THR A 36 1.81 3.88 14.04
N LEU A 37 1.68 2.55 14.17
CA LEU A 37 1.14 1.70 13.12
C LEU A 37 -0.38 1.86 12.94
N ASP A 38 -1.08 2.42 13.93
CA ASP A 38 -2.50 2.78 13.85
C ASP A 38 -2.66 4.27 13.55
N ASP A 39 -3.07 4.57 12.32
CA ASP A 39 -3.33 5.94 11.85
C ASP A 39 -4.84 6.23 11.69
N GLY A 40 -5.71 5.34 12.19
CA GLY A 40 -7.16 5.50 12.08
C GLY A 40 -7.75 5.14 10.70
N HIS A 41 -6.93 4.81 9.69
CA HIS A 41 -7.43 4.50 8.34
C HIS A 41 -7.77 3.03 8.12
N ASP A 42 -7.39 2.12 9.02
CA ASP A 42 -7.57 0.68 8.81
C ASP A 42 -9.05 0.25 8.78
N GLY A 43 -9.95 1.03 9.38
CA GLY A 43 -11.39 0.73 9.46
C GLY A 43 -12.19 1.00 8.19
N HIS A 44 -11.66 1.75 7.22
CA HIS A 44 -12.32 2.04 5.93
C HIS A 44 -11.47 1.66 4.71
N ALA A 45 -10.27 1.15 4.94
CA ALA A 45 -9.36 0.79 3.86
C ALA A 45 -9.69 -0.57 3.24
N MET A 46 -9.14 -0.85 2.06
CA MET A 46 -9.03 -2.21 1.54
C MET A 46 -7.69 -2.81 1.95
N HIS A 47 -7.70 -4.05 2.45
CA HIS A 47 -6.49 -4.78 2.81
C HIS A 47 -6.23 -5.90 1.82
N PHE A 48 -5.02 -5.93 1.29
CA PHE A 48 -4.55 -6.91 0.34
C PHE A 48 -3.66 -7.89 1.09
N LEU A 49 -4.08 -9.14 1.16
CA LEU A 49 -3.45 -10.19 1.95
C LEU A 49 -2.81 -11.22 1.02
N VAL A 50 -1.66 -11.74 1.42
CA VAL A 50 -1.02 -12.86 0.73
C VAL A 50 -0.74 -13.96 1.73
N ARG A 51 -1.19 -15.17 1.41
CA ARG A 51 -1.02 -16.35 2.26
C ARG A 51 -0.15 -17.40 1.58
N ASP A 52 0.67 -18.08 2.36
CA ASP A 52 1.42 -19.27 1.94
C ASP A 52 1.16 -20.39 2.95
N GLY A 53 0.51 -21.48 2.49
CA GLY A 53 0.12 -22.58 3.38
C GLY A 53 -0.79 -22.14 4.53
N GLY A 54 -1.73 -21.22 4.27
CA GLY A 54 -2.66 -20.66 5.27
C GLY A 54 -2.08 -19.53 6.13
N SER A 55 -0.76 -19.42 6.23
CA SER A 55 -0.09 -18.37 7.02
C SER A 55 -0.07 -17.05 6.25
N LEU A 56 -0.36 -15.93 6.93
CA LEU A 56 -0.25 -14.59 6.33
C LEU A 56 1.23 -14.20 6.18
N VAL A 57 1.67 -13.97 4.95
CA VAL A 57 3.09 -13.69 4.62
C VAL A 57 3.31 -12.31 4.02
N ALA A 58 2.26 -11.63 3.58
CA ALA A 58 2.32 -10.21 3.24
C ALA A 58 0.95 -9.56 3.44
N ALA A 59 0.99 -8.26 3.70
CA ALA A 59 -0.20 -7.43 3.76
C ALA A 59 0.11 -6.06 3.16
N ALA A 60 -0.89 -5.42 2.57
CA ALA A 60 -0.79 -4.04 2.11
C ALA A 60 -2.14 -3.34 2.20
N ARG A 61 -2.15 -2.02 2.33
CA ARG A 61 -3.36 -1.22 2.46
C ARG A 61 -3.55 -0.32 1.24
N LEU A 62 -4.82 -0.12 0.86
CA LEU A 62 -5.28 0.91 -0.07
C LEU A 62 -6.45 1.66 0.55
N CYS A 63 -6.33 2.98 0.70
CA CYS A 63 -7.45 3.85 1.07
C CYS A 63 -7.84 4.71 -0.14
N ILE A 64 -9.13 5.02 -0.30
CA ILE A 64 -9.60 5.94 -1.33
C ILE A 64 -10.16 7.19 -0.67
N HIS A 65 -9.70 8.37 -1.10
CA HIS A 65 -10.12 9.65 -0.54
C HIS A 65 -10.55 10.61 -1.64
N ARG A 66 -11.65 11.33 -1.43
CA ARG A 66 -12.12 12.35 -2.38
C ARG A 66 -11.28 13.62 -2.32
N VAL A 67 -10.82 13.97 -1.12
CA VAL A 67 -10.03 15.17 -0.86
C VAL A 67 -8.69 14.81 -0.22
N LEU A 68 -7.66 15.58 -0.54
CA LEU A 68 -6.30 15.34 -0.04
C LEU A 68 -6.18 15.49 1.49
N ALA A 69 -7.00 16.36 2.09
CA ALA A 69 -6.98 16.59 3.54
C ALA A 69 -7.32 15.35 4.37
N ASP A 70 -7.98 14.36 3.76
CA ASP A 70 -8.39 13.11 4.39
C ASP A 70 -7.38 11.99 4.17
N THR A 71 -6.34 12.18 3.35
CA THR A 71 -5.39 11.10 3.06
C THR A 71 -4.44 10.86 4.24
N PRO A 72 -3.96 9.62 4.43
CA PRO A 72 -2.84 9.35 5.32
C PRO A 72 -1.64 10.23 4.95
N ASP A 73 -0.87 10.64 5.95
CA ASP A 73 0.35 11.44 5.79
C ASP A 73 0.17 12.73 4.97
N ARG A 74 -1.02 13.34 5.01
CA ARG A 74 -1.36 14.57 4.26
C ARG A 74 -0.33 15.70 4.40
N HIS A 75 0.39 15.77 5.52
CA HIS A 75 1.45 16.75 5.75
C HIS A 75 2.60 16.65 4.73
N LEU A 76 2.79 15.48 4.11
CA LEU A 76 3.78 15.27 3.06
C LEU A 76 3.32 15.73 1.67
N PHE A 77 2.03 16.03 1.48
CA PHE A 77 1.43 16.31 0.18
C PHE A 77 0.87 17.74 0.13
N PRO A 78 1.66 18.74 -0.30
CA PRO A 78 1.21 20.13 -0.31
C PRO A 78 0.07 20.34 -1.30
N SER A 79 -1.02 20.95 -0.87
CA SER A 79 -2.21 21.20 -1.72
C SER A 79 -1.88 21.95 -3.00
N ALA A 80 -0.92 22.89 -2.96
CA ALA A 80 -0.47 23.65 -4.12
C ALA A 80 0.10 22.78 -5.26
N LEU A 81 0.67 21.61 -4.92
CA LEU A 81 1.21 20.66 -5.89
C LEU A 81 0.17 19.64 -6.37
N MET A 82 -0.97 19.53 -5.68
CA MET A 82 -1.92 18.41 -5.80
C MET A 82 -3.36 18.82 -6.15
N ALA A 83 -3.60 20.12 -6.41
CA ALA A 83 -4.91 20.78 -6.40
C ALA A 83 -5.96 20.27 -7.42
N ALA A 84 -5.68 19.29 -8.29
CA ALA A 84 -6.57 18.95 -9.40
C ALA A 84 -6.86 17.45 -9.63
N HIS A 85 -6.44 16.51 -8.76
CA HIS A 85 -6.43 15.09 -9.13
C HIS A 85 -6.99 14.09 -8.11
N GLY A 86 -8.06 14.47 -7.39
CA GLY A 86 -8.91 13.50 -6.67
C GLY A 86 -9.92 12.81 -7.61
N PRO A 87 -10.46 11.62 -7.26
CA PRO A 87 -10.17 10.84 -6.04
C PRO A 87 -8.74 10.28 -6.00
N TYR A 88 -8.20 10.16 -4.79
CA TYR A 88 -6.84 9.71 -4.50
C TYR A 88 -6.84 8.26 -3.99
N GLY A 89 -5.99 7.42 -4.58
CA GLY A 89 -5.67 6.09 -4.07
C GLY A 89 -4.39 6.12 -3.24
N CYS A 90 -4.47 5.78 -1.95
CA CYS A 90 -3.39 5.89 -0.99
C CYS A 90 -2.82 4.49 -0.66
N MET A 91 -1.62 4.18 -1.13
CA MET A 91 -0.98 2.87 -0.92
C MET A 91 0.00 2.91 0.24
N PHE A 92 -0.41 2.38 1.39
CA PHE A 92 0.39 2.38 2.61
C PHE A 92 0.50 0.98 3.22
N ARG A 93 1.27 0.88 4.31
CA ARG A 93 1.35 -0.33 5.16
C ARG A 93 1.71 -1.63 4.42
N LEU A 94 2.47 -1.54 3.33
CA LEU A 94 3.00 -2.73 2.66
C LEU A 94 4.05 -3.38 3.55
N VAL A 95 3.83 -4.63 3.89
CA VAL A 95 4.74 -5.46 4.67
C VAL A 95 4.84 -6.84 4.04
N VAL A 96 6.06 -7.39 4.02
CA VAL A 96 6.33 -8.75 3.58
C VAL A 96 7.15 -9.42 4.66
N HIS A 97 6.67 -10.57 5.11
CA HIS A 97 7.32 -11.41 6.11
C HIS A 97 8.79 -11.64 5.72
N PRO A 98 9.76 -11.51 6.64
CA PRO A 98 11.18 -11.59 6.32
C PRO A 98 11.59 -12.81 5.47
N SER A 99 11.04 -13.99 5.75
CA SER A 99 11.33 -15.23 5.00
C SER A 99 10.74 -15.30 3.58
N HIS A 100 9.87 -14.34 3.22
CA HIS A 100 9.16 -14.29 1.94
C HIS A 100 9.53 -13.06 1.09
N ARG A 101 10.54 -12.29 1.53
CA ARG A 101 11.10 -11.17 0.75
C ARG A 101 11.80 -11.68 -0.52
N ASN A 102 12.05 -10.78 -1.45
CA ASN A 102 12.70 -11.04 -2.75
C ASN A 102 11.95 -12.00 -3.69
N ARG A 103 10.66 -12.26 -3.44
CA ARG A 103 9.80 -13.12 -4.27
C ARG A 103 8.76 -12.33 -5.09
N HIS A 104 9.06 -11.07 -5.41
CA HIS A 104 8.16 -10.14 -6.11
C HIS A 104 6.77 -9.89 -5.47
N ILE A 105 6.54 -10.35 -4.23
CA ILE A 105 5.25 -10.19 -3.53
C ILE A 105 4.85 -8.71 -3.40
N SER A 106 5.80 -7.84 -3.08
CA SER A 106 5.55 -6.40 -2.95
C SER A 106 5.08 -5.77 -4.27
N LEU A 107 5.65 -6.19 -5.39
CA LEU A 107 5.24 -5.77 -6.72
C LEU A 107 3.82 -6.25 -7.04
N LEU A 108 3.51 -7.50 -6.76
CA LEU A 108 2.16 -8.04 -6.99
C LEU A 108 1.11 -7.24 -6.20
N LEU A 109 1.41 -6.91 -4.95
CA LEU A 109 0.56 -6.07 -4.11
C LEU A 109 0.44 -4.62 -4.62
N ASP A 110 1.49 -4.03 -5.19
CA ASP A 110 1.38 -2.71 -5.83
C ASP A 110 0.47 -2.76 -7.06
N ASN A 111 0.71 -3.70 -7.96
CA ASN A 111 -0.06 -3.82 -9.19
C ASN A 111 -1.54 -4.05 -8.88
N ALA A 112 -1.85 -4.93 -7.93
CA ALA A 112 -3.23 -5.19 -7.50
C ALA A 112 -3.90 -3.92 -6.95
N ARG A 113 -3.21 -3.16 -6.09
CA ARG A 113 -3.74 -1.91 -5.53
C ARG A 113 -3.93 -0.81 -6.57
N ILE A 114 -2.97 -0.65 -7.47
CA ILE A 114 -3.06 0.31 -8.59
C ILE A 114 -4.26 -0.03 -9.48
N GLU A 115 -4.44 -1.31 -9.79
CA GLU A 115 -5.55 -1.78 -10.63
C GLU A 115 -6.92 -1.54 -9.95
N VAL A 116 -7.04 -1.87 -8.67
CA VAL A 116 -8.28 -1.58 -7.90
C VAL A 116 -8.55 -0.08 -7.86
N ALA A 117 -7.53 0.75 -7.59
CA ALA A 117 -7.69 2.20 -7.57
C ALA A 117 -8.15 2.77 -8.93
N LYS A 118 -7.62 2.25 -10.05
CA LYS A 118 -8.07 2.62 -11.40
C LYS A 118 -9.54 2.29 -11.64
N ARG A 119 -9.98 1.08 -11.26
CA ARG A 119 -11.38 0.64 -11.39
C ARG A 119 -12.35 1.49 -10.57
N LEU A 120 -11.88 1.94 -9.40
CA LEU A 120 -12.60 2.86 -8.53
C LEU A 120 -12.53 4.33 -8.98
N GLY A 121 -12.01 4.60 -10.18
CA GLY A 121 -11.98 5.95 -10.76
C GLY A 121 -11.01 6.91 -10.05
N CYS A 122 -10.01 6.39 -9.33
CA CYS A 122 -8.95 7.24 -8.77
C CYS A 122 -8.17 7.91 -9.91
N ARG A 123 -7.85 9.18 -9.71
CA ARG A 123 -7.08 9.99 -10.67
C ARG A 123 -5.61 10.12 -10.27
N THR A 124 -5.27 9.85 -9.02
CA THR A 124 -3.87 9.89 -8.55
C THR A 124 -3.64 8.85 -7.48
N MET A 125 -2.51 8.16 -7.58
CA MET A 125 -1.97 7.32 -6.52
C MET A 125 -0.98 8.10 -5.67
N LEU A 126 -1.05 7.94 -4.35
CA LEU A 126 -0.17 8.56 -3.38
C LEU A 126 0.54 7.48 -2.53
N ILE A 127 1.82 7.72 -2.23
CA ILE A 127 2.62 6.90 -1.32
C ILE A 127 3.80 7.71 -0.78
N ALA A 128 4.26 7.40 0.43
CA ALA A 128 5.51 7.90 0.97
C ALA A 128 6.56 6.77 1.01
N TRP A 129 7.79 7.08 0.61
CA TRP A 129 8.94 6.19 0.74
C TRP A 129 9.87 6.70 1.83
N ASN A 130 10.39 5.81 2.69
CA ASN A 130 11.43 6.13 3.65
C ASN A 130 12.65 5.20 3.49
N PRO A 131 13.83 5.54 4.04
CA PRO A 131 15.03 4.72 3.92
C PRO A 131 14.88 3.31 4.48
N ALA A 132 14.05 3.12 5.51
CA ALA A 132 13.78 1.80 6.10
C ALA A 132 13.11 0.84 5.10
N SER A 133 12.42 1.38 4.10
CA SER A 133 11.81 0.62 2.99
C SER A 133 12.81 0.15 1.94
N GLY A 134 14.07 0.63 1.99
CA GLY A 134 15.16 0.24 1.09
C GLY A 134 15.14 0.94 -0.27
N VAL A 135 16.32 1.09 -0.87
CA VAL A 135 16.51 1.82 -2.15
C VAL A 135 15.82 1.11 -3.31
N GLN A 136 15.76 -0.23 -3.30
CA GLN A 136 15.08 -1.01 -4.32
C GLN A 136 13.59 -0.68 -4.39
N ARG A 137 12.96 -0.39 -3.24
CA ARG A 137 11.56 0.03 -3.19
C ARG A 137 11.35 1.36 -3.92
N ARG A 138 12.24 2.34 -3.70
CA ARG A 138 12.17 3.62 -4.39
C ARG A 138 12.27 3.46 -5.90
N ARG A 139 13.29 2.74 -6.37
CA ARG A 139 13.46 2.46 -7.82
C ARG A 139 12.22 1.81 -8.40
N ARG A 140 11.63 0.86 -7.68
CA ARG A 140 10.42 0.19 -8.15
C ARG A 140 9.22 1.13 -8.26
N LEU A 141 9.05 2.07 -7.33
CA LEU A 141 8.00 3.09 -7.44
C LEU A 141 8.20 3.94 -8.70
N GLU A 142 9.44 4.35 -8.98
CA GLU A 142 9.79 5.12 -10.17
C GLU A 142 9.52 4.33 -11.47
N GLU A 143 9.82 3.03 -11.49
CA GLU A 143 9.50 2.10 -12.60
C GLU A 143 7.99 1.91 -12.80
N LEU A 144 7.21 1.92 -11.72
CA LEU A 144 5.75 1.85 -11.78
C LEU A 144 5.12 3.15 -12.31
N GLY A 145 5.89 4.23 -12.45
CA GLY A 145 5.42 5.53 -12.95
C GLY A 145 5.21 6.58 -11.86
N PHE A 146 5.52 6.28 -10.60
CA PHE A 146 5.51 7.29 -9.55
C PHE A 146 6.64 8.31 -9.76
N ARG A 147 6.36 9.54 -9.38
CA ARG A 147 7.30 10.67 -9.38
C ARG A 147 7.32 11.32 -8.01
N SER A 148 8.50 11.71 -7.56
CA SER A 148 8.63 12.45 -6.31
C SER A 148 8.03 13.84 -6.49
N ILE A 149 7.12 14.21 -5.59
CA ILE A 149 6.49 15.55 -5.61
C ILE A 149 7.37 16.60 -4.92
N SER A 150 8.35 16.17 -4.13
CA SER A 150 9.32 17.02 -3.44
C SER A 150 10.65 17.16 -4.20
N GLY A 151 10.71 16.73 -5.46
CA GLY A 151 11.97 16.73 -6.23
C GLY A 151 13.05 15.81 -5.64
N GLY A 152 12.64 14.78 -4.88
CA GLY A 152 13.54 13.88 -4.16
C GLY A 152 13.94 14.35 -2.76
N ALA A 153 13.50 15.54 -2.32
CA ALA A 153 13.76 16.00 -0.97
C ALA A 153 13.03 15.14 0.07
N MET A 154 13.74 14.79 1.13
CA MET A 154 13.17 14.08 2.27
C MET A 154 12.47 15.07 3.21
N LEU A 155 11.18 14.89 3.42
CA LEU A 155 10.36 15.71 4.31
C LEU A 155 10.22 15.05 5.69
N PRO A 156 10.03 15.82 6.77
CA PRO A 156 9.74 15.26 8.09
C PRO A 156 8.47 14.41 8.06
N ASP A 157 8.52 13.21 8.65
CA ASP A 157 7.45 12.23 8.63
C ASP A 157 7.18 11.62 10.01
N GLY A 158 7.24 12.47 11.04
CA GLY A 158 7.06 12.08 12.43
C GLY A 158 7.95 10.90 12.83
N GLU A 159 7.34 9.84 13.33
CA GLU A 159 7.99 8.64 13.88
C GLU A 159 8.64 7.76 12.81
N PHE A 160 8.30 7.96 11.52
CA PHE A 160 9.02 7.36 10.40
C PHE A 160 10.29 8.15 10.01
N GLY A 161 10.58 9.22 10.75
CA GLY A 161 11.74 10.09 10.58
C GLY A 161 11.56 11.01 9.38
N ARG A 162 12.01 10.58 8.21
CA ARG A 162 11.91 11.37 6.98
C ARG A 162 11.52 10.51 5.79
N SER A 163 10.63 11.04 4.97
CA SER A 163 10.07 10.36 3.81
C SER A 163 10.11 11.24 2.56
N ILE A 164 10.18 10.59 1.40
CA ILE A 164 9.99 11.23 0.10
C ILE A 164 8.56 10.90 -0.34
N PRO A 165 7.68 11.90 -0.48
CA PRO A 165 6.35 11.68 -1.05
C PRO A 165 6.44 11.46 -2.57
N PHE A 166 5.62 10.53 -3.03
CA PHE A 166 5.47 10.14 -4.43
C PHE A 166 4.01 10.21 -4.85
N ALA A 167 3.79 10.66 -6.09
CA ALA A 167 2.49 10.62 -6.75
C ALA A 167 2.61 9.98 -8.12
N MET A 168 1.54 9.33 -8.57
CA MET A 168 1.41 8.79 -9.92
C MET A 168 0.04 9.16 -10.47
N PRO A 169 -0.07 9.96 -11.54
CA PRO A 169 -1.34 10.21 -12.18
C PRO A 169 -1.89 8.92 -12.78
N LEU A 170 -3.19 8.72 -12.67
CA LEU A 170 -3.92 7.63 -13.32
C LEU A 170 -4.75 8.20 -14.45
N GLN A 171 -4.80 7.49 -15.58
CA GLN A 171 -5.87 7.71 -16.54
C GLN A 171 -7.14 7.15 -15.93
N ALA A 172 -8.11 8.02 -15.67
CA ALA A 172 -9.36 7.63 -15.04
C ALA A 172 -10.11 6.63 -15.93
N GLY A 173 -10.48 5.48 -15.38
CA GLY A 173 -11.62 4.73 -15.90
C GLY A 173 -12.92 5.44 -15.52
N GLU A 174 -14.04 5.08 -16.15
CA GLU A 174 -15.35 5.47 -15.64
C GLU A 174 -15.50 4.97 -14.19
N ILE A 175 -16.07 5.81 -13.32
CA ILE A 175 -16.25 5.47 -11.91
C ILE A 175 -17.25 4.31 -11.85
N SER A 176 -16.78 3.11 -11.52
CA SER A 176 -17.65 2.04 -11.05
C SER A 176 -18.03 2.29 -9.58
N ASP A 177 -19.28 2.02 -9.20
CA ASP A 177 -19.69 2.17 -7.80
C ASP A 177 -18.85 1.23 -6.93
N ILE A 178 -18.43 1.69 -5.74
CA ILE A 178 -17.65 0.87 -4.81
C ILE A 178 -18.44 -0.39 -4.40
N SER A 179 -19.77 -0.31 -4.40
CA SER A 179 -20.66 -1.47 -4.17
C SER A 179 -20.59 -2.53 -5.27
N ASP A 180 -20.11 -2.17 -6.47
CA ASP A 180 -20.01 -3.06 -7.61
C ASP A 180 -18.66 -3.80 -7.67
N LEU A 181 -17.70 -3.42 -6.82
CA LEU A 181 -16.57 -4.29 -6.56
C LEU A 181 -17.11 -5.54 -5.87
N PRO A 182 -16.97 -6.73 -6.48
CA PRO A 182 -17.43 -7.93 -5.82
C PRO A 182 -16.73 -7.99 -4.46
N ALA A 183 -17.51 -8.21 -3.39
CA ALA A 183 -17.00 -8.59 -2.07
C ALA A 183 -16.16 -9.88 -2.12
N ALA A 184 -16.03 -10.49 -3.30
CA ALA A 184 -15.22 -11.64 -3.58
C ALA A 184 -13.74 -11.26 -3.63
N SER A 185 -12.99 -11.90 -2.74
CA SER A 185 -11.59 -12.26 -2.88
C SER A 185 -11.17 -12.28 -4.36
N ILE A 186 -10.50 -11.22 -4.83
CA ILE A 186 -9.77 -11.32 -6.10
C ILE A 186 -8.65 -12.32 -5.82
N GLN A 187 -8.88 -13.57 -6.15
CA GLN A 187 -7.86 -14.59 -6.06
C GLN A 187 -6.93 -14.39 -7.25
N TRP A 188 -5.75 -13.85 -6.98
CA TRP A 188 -4.65 -13.87 -7.94
C TRP A 188 -3.69 -14.98 -7.54
N GLU A 189 -3.36 -15.84 -8.49
CA GLU A 189 -2.27 -16.78 -8.33
C GLU A 189 -0.95 -16.08 -8.61
N ILE A 190 -0.01 -16.22 -7.70
CA ILE A 190 1.37 -15.80 -7.96
C ILE A 190 1.99 -16.82 -8.93
N PRO A 191 2.48 -16.37 -10.12
CA PRO A 191 3.10 -17.24 -11.10
C PRO A 191 4.19 -18.11 -10.46
N ALA A 192 4.30 -19.37 -10.88
CA ALA A 192 5.26 -20.32 -10.33
C ALA A 192 6.71 -19.80 -10.36
N GLU A 193 7.02 -18.95 -11.33
CA GLU A 193 8.31 -18.30 -11.53
C GLU A 193 8.72 -17.38 -10.35
N ALA A 194 7.75 -16.66 -9.76
CA ALA A 194 8.00 -15.86 -8.56
C ALA A 194 8.17 -16.72 -7.29
N ARG A 195 7.86 -18.02 -7.35
CA ARG A 195 8.12 -18.99 -6.26
C ARG A 195 9.56 -19.51 -6.28
N ALA A 196 10.24 -19.45 -7.43
CA ALA A 196 11.55 -20.05 -7.66
C ALA A 196 12.73 -19.09 -7.45
N ALA A 197 12.50 -17.79 -7.25
CA ALA A 197 13.55 -16.81 -6.99
C ALA A 197 14.11 -16.96 -5.55
N ARG A 198 14.96 -17.97 -5.34
CA ARG A 198 16.06 -17.88 -4.38
C ARG A 198 17.23 -17.26 -5.14
N LEU A 199 17.45 -15.97 -4.93
CA LEU A 199 18.77 -15.36 -5.11
C LEU A 199 19.45 -15.33 -3.74
#